data_AF-A0A7C1CNM3-F1
#
_entry.id   AF-A0A7C1CNM3-F1
#
_cell.length_a   1.000
_cell.length_b   1.000
_cell.length_c   1.000
_cell.angle_alpha   90.00
_cell.angle_beta   90.00
_cell.angle_gamma   90.00
#
_symmetry.space_group_name_H-M   'P 1'
#
loop_
_entity.id
_entity.type
_entity.pdbx_description
1 polymer ?
#
loop_
_entity_poly.entity_id
_entity_poly.type
_entity_poly.pdbx_seq_one_letter_code
_entity_poly.pdbx_strand_id
1 'polypeptide(L)'
;MMSRCPHSEPFEFGGRAFTAAEIIAALAPVLLEERRRRIDAVIAERTYSVAPVLEGLYDLGNVSAVLRSAEALGFQAVHIVDSSPVIGFAGQAVWATAVRCSGEHEIFTHCSVYLS
;
A
#
# COMPACT_ATOMS: atom_id res chain seq x y z
N MET A 1 2.75 -15.10 13.15
CA MET A 1 1.99 -14.77 11.93
C MET A 1 2.53 -13.44 11.44
N MET A 2 3.25 -13.42 10.32
CA MET A 2 3.82 -12.17 9.79
C MET A 2 2.68 -11.27 9.30
N SER A 3 2.78 -9.96 9.57
CA SER A 3 1.82 -9.00 9.05
C SER A 3 1.88 -8.99 7.54
N ARG A 4 0.72 -9.01 6.87
CA ARG A 4 0.60 -8.89 5.41
C ARG A 4 0.76 -7.44 4.94
N CYS A 5 0.75 -6.48 5.85
CA CYS A 5 1.01 -5.08 5.54
C CYS A 5 2.51 -4.89 5.22
N PRO A 6 2.88 -4.22 4.11
CA PRO A 6 4.29 -3.95 3.79
C PRO A 6 4.91 -2.92 4.75
N HIS A 7 4.09 -2.17 5.49
CA HIS A 7 4.54 -1.20 6.48
C HIS A 7 4.75 -1.91 7.83
N SER A 8 5.92 -1.73 8.41
CA SER A 8 6.29 -2.31 9.70
C SER A 8 6.52 -1.22 10.74
N GLU A 9 6.07 -1.47 11.96
CA GLU A 9 6.41 -0.64 13.11
C GLU A 9 7.84 -0.92 13.58
N PRO A 10 8.51 0.08 14.19
CA PRO A 10 8.02 1.43 14.49
C PRO A 10 8.18 2.42 13.33
N PHE A 11 7.35 3.47 13.31
CA PHE A 11 7.44 4.58 12.38
C PHE A 11 8.31 5.71 12.96
N GLU A 12 9.28 6.20 12.19
CA GLU A 12 10.19 7.25 12.65
C GLU A 12 9.80 8.64 12.12
N PHE A 13 9.59 9.58 13.03
CA PHE A 13 9.31 10.98 12.71
C PHE A 13 10.16 11.90 13.59
N GLY A 14 10.99 12.75 12.97
CA GLY A 14 11.81 13.72 13.71
C GLY A 14 12.76 13.09 14.74
N GLY A 15 13.29 11.91 14.47
CA GLY A 15 14.19 11.17 15.37
C GLY A 15 13.51 10.44 16.53
N ARG A 16 12.17 10.30 16.48
CA ARG A 16 11.38 9.56 17.48
C ARG A 16 10.63 8.42 16.81
N ALA A 17 10.59 7.27 17.48
CA ALA A 17 9.86 6.08 17.06
C ALA A 17 8.44 6.07 17.66
N PHE A 18 7.45 5.70 16.85
CA PHE A 18 6.05 5.58 17.25
C PHE A 18 5.43 4.29 16.69
N THR A 19 4.52 3.70 17.44
CA THR A 19 3.59 2.66 16.96
C THR A 19 2.44 3.29 16.16
N ALA A 20 1.78 2.51 15.30
CA ALA A 20 0.56 2.94 14.62
C ALA A 20 -0.52 3.33 15.63
N ALA A 21 -0.64 2.59 16.74
CA ALA A 21 -1.61 2.88 17.78
C ALA A 21 -1.39 4.26 18.42
N GLU A 22 -0.14 4.62 18.71
CA GLU A 22 0.21 5.95 19.24
C GLU A 22 -0.08 7.05 18.22
N ILE A 23 0.23 6.83 16.95
CA ILE A 23 -0.05 7.80 15.87
C ILE A 23 -1.57 8.00 15.73
N ILE A 24 -2.34 6.92 15.68
CA ILE A 24 -3.81 6.98 15.58
C ILE A 24 -4.39 7.71 16.79
N ALA A 25 -3.93 7.39 18.00
CA ALA A 25 -4.39 8.05 19.22
C ALA A 25 -4.07 9.56 19.23
N ALA A 26 -2.90 9.95 18.73
CA ALA A 26 -2.50 11.35 18.63
C ALA A 26 -3.31 12.12 17.56
N LEU A 27 -3.70 11.45 16.47
CA LEU A 27 -4.47 12.05 15.37
C LEU A 27 -5.99 12.02 15.59
N ALA A 28 -6.51 11.11 16.41
CA ALA A 28 -7.94 10.96 16.62
C ALA A 28 -8.65 12.27 17.02
N PRO A 29 -8.11 13.12 17.92
CA PRO A 29 -8.77 14.37 18.32
C PRO A 29 -8.81 15.44 17.23
N VAL A 30 -7.95 15.37 16.21
CA VAL A 30 -7.93 16.36 15.10
C VAL A 30 -8.85 15.97 13.94
N LEU A 31 -9.45 14.79 14.00
CA LEU A 31 -10.36 14.28 12.97
C LEU A 31 -11.81 14.55 13.36
N LEU A 32 -12.60 15.01 12.39
CA LEU A 32 -14.06 15.02 12.52
C LEU A 32 -14.57 13.57 12.61
N GLU A 33 -15.58 13.33 13.44
CA GLU A 33 -16.20 12.01 13.61
C GLU A 33 -16.68 11.41 12.26
N GLU A 34 -17.25 12.23 11.38
CA GLU A 34 -17.64 11.79 10.03
C GLU A 34 -16.43 11.29 9.22
N ARG A 35 -15.30 12.01 9.30
CA ARG A 35 -14.07 11.62 8.60
C ARG A 35 -13.52 10.32 9.16
N ARG A 36 -13.54 10.14 10.49
CA ARG A 36 -13.12 8.89 11.13
C ARG A 36 -13.97 7.72 10.67
N ARG A 37 -15.30 7.85 10.71
CA ARG A 37 -16.23 6.81 10.22
C ARG A 37 -16.00 6.44 8.76
N ARG A 38 -15.72 7.42 7.91
CA ARG A 38 -15.40 7.16 6.49
C ARG A 38 -14.09 6.39 6.32
N ILE A 39 -13.06 6.72 7.10
CA ILE A 39 -11.79 5.99 7.08
C ILE A 39 -12.02 4.55 7.55
N ASP A 40 -12.72 4.36 8.67
CA ASP A 40 -13.03 3.03 9.22
C ASP A 40 -13.82 2.18 8.21
N ALA A 41 -14.83 2.77 7.55
CA ALA A 41 -15.60 2.09 6.50
C ALA A 41 -14.75 1.71 5.28
N VAL A 42 -13.82 2.59 4.86
CA VAL A 42 -12.90 2.27 3.76
C VAL A 42 -11.97 1.13 4.16
N ILE A 43 -11.38 1.16 5.36
CA ILE A 43 -10.44 0.14 5.84
C ILE A 43 -11.10 -1.24 5.92
N ALA A 44 -12.38 -1.31 6.31
CA ALA A 44 -13.12 -2.56 6.42
C ALA A 44 -13.22 -3.34 5.09
N GLU A 45 -13.20 -2.62 3.97
CA GLU A 45 -13.31 -3.20 2.62
C GLU A 45 -11.93 -3.44 1.98
N ARG A 46 -10.84 -3.38 2.77
CA ARG A 46 -9.48 -3.53 2.26
C ARG A 46 -8.92 -4.92 2.49
N THR A 47 -8.09 -5.38 1.56
CA THR A 47 -7.41 -6.67 1.65
C THR A 47 -5.93 -6.56 1.31
N TYR A 48 -5.14 -7.30 2.06
CA TYR A 48 -3.77 -7.67 1.68
C TYR A 48 -3.70 -9.11 1.17
N SER A 49 -4.80 -9.87 1.15
CA SER A 49 -4.76 -11.29 0.74
C SER A 49 -4.60 -11.48 -0.78
N VAL A 50 -4.82 -10.42 -1.55
CA VAL A 50 -4.68 -10.38 -2.99
C VAL A 50 -3.93 -9.11 -3.36
N ALA A 51 -2.91 -9.24 -4.21
CA ALA A 51 -2.11 -8.12 -4.70
C ALA A 51 -1.88 -8.26 -6.20
N PRO A 52 -2.31 -7.29 -7.04
CA PRO A 52 -1.97 -7.26 -8.45
C PRO A 52 -0.45 -7.12 -8.66
N VAL A 53 0.06 -7.77 -9.71
CA VAL A 53 1.45 -7.66 -10.16
C VAL A 53 1.44 -7.09 -11.57
N LEU A 54 2.18 -6.01 -11.80
CA LEU A 54 2.38 -5.40 -13.11
C LEU A 54 3.81 -5.63 -13.56
N GLU A 55 3.98 -6.05 -14.79
CA GLU A 55 5.26 -6.23 -15.45
C GLU A 55 5.23 -5.56 -16.83
N GLY A 56 6.37 -5.10 -17.33
CA GLY A 56 6.47 -4.59 -18.70
C GLY A 56 5.77 -3.23 -18.86
N LEU A 57 5.99 -2.32 -17.91
CA LEU A 57 5.35 -1.02 -17.89
C LEU A 57 5.74 -0.17 -19.10
N TYR A 58 4.78 0.07 -19.98
CA TYR A 58 4.98 0.86 -21.21
C TYR A 58 4.45 2.29 -21.11
N ASP A 59 3.38 2.50 -20.32
CA ASP A 59 2.73 3.80 -20.16
C ASP A 59 2.27 4.04 -18.72
N LEU A 60 2.58 5.23 -18.22
CA LEU A 60 2.16 5.75 -16.91
C LEU A 60 0.63 5.85 -16.79
N GLY A 61 -0.08 6.12 -17.89
CA GLY A 61 -1.53 6.13 -17.92
C GLY A 61 -2.14 4.79 -17.54
N ASN A 62 -1.63 3.70 -18.12
CA ASN A 62 -2.05 2.34 -17.79
C ASN A 62 -1.76 1.98 -16.33
N VAL A 63 -0.58 2.35 -15.81
CA VAL A 63 -0.24 2.11 -14.40
C VAL A 63 -1.23 2.84 -13.49
N SER A 64 -1.53 4.10 -13.78
CA SER A 64 -2.48 4.90 -13.01
C SER A 64 -3.87 4.27 -13.03
N ALA A 65 -4.33 3.81 -14.20
CA ALA A 65 -5.61 3.13 -14.33
C ALA A 65 -5.66 1.83 -13.51
N VAL A 66 -4.58 1.04 -13.51
CA VAL A 66 -4.50 -0.19 -12.70
C VAL A 66 -4.46 0.14 -11.21
N LEU A 67 -3.67 1.13 -10.78
CA LEU A 67 -3.59 1.55 -9.38
C LEU A 67 -4.94 2.04 -8.85
N ARG A 68 -5.67 2.84 -9.64
CA ARG A 68 -7.03 3.28 -9.32
C ARG A 68 -8.03 2.12 -9.28
N SER A 69 -7.91 1.18 -10.20
CA SER A 69 -8.77 -0.02 -10.24
C SER A 69 -8.50 -0.91 -9.03
N ALA A 70 -7.24 -1.14 -8.70
CA ALA A 70 -6.83 -1.90 -7.53
C ALA A 70 -7.34 -1.25 -6.23
N GLU A 71 -7.21 0.07 -6.12
CA GLU A 71 -7.78 0.82 -5.00
C GLU A 71 -9.32 0.71 -4.95
N ALA A 72 -10.02 0.79 -6.08
CA ALA A 72 -11.47 0.64 -6.11
C ALA A 72 -11.94 -0.76 -5.69
N LEU A 73 -11.11 -1.79 -5.96
CA LEU A 73 -11.37 -3.19 -5.61
C LEU A 73 -10.93 -3.57 -4.19
N GLY A 74 -10.38 -2.62 -3.41
CA GLY A 74 -9.97 -2.87 -2.03
C GLY A 74 -8.54 -3.40 -1.87
N PHE A 75 -7.75 -3.52 -2.93
CA PHE A 75 -6.35 -3.96 -2.84
C PHE A 75 -5.49 -2.85 -2.25
N GLN A 76 -4.64 -3.20 -1.28
CA GLN A 76 -3.75 -2.23 -0.61
C GLN A 76 -2.30 -2.27 -1.10
N ALA A 77 -1.90 -3.34 -1.77
CA ALA A 77 -0.58 -3.49 -2.35
C ALA A 77 -0.70 -3.81 -3.84
N VAL A 78 0.12 -3.14 -4.66
CA VAL A 78 0.29 -3.41 -6.08
C VAL A 78 1.79 -3.54 -6.33
N HIS A 79 2.22 -4.70 -6.83
CA HIS A 79 3.62 -4.97 -7.10
C HIS A 79 3.96 -4.59 -8.54
N ILE A 80 5.11 -3.96 -8.73
CA ILE A 80 5.58 -3.51 -10.04
C ILE A 80 6.97 -4.10 -10.27
N VAL A 81 7.09 -4.93 -11.29
CA VAL A 81 8.38 -5.41 -11.81
C VAL A 81 8.76 -4.52 -12.98
N ASP A 82 9.85 -3.78 -12.81
CA ASP A 82 10.37 -2.92 -13.85
C ASP A 82 11.90 -2.98 -13.83
N SER A 83 12.48 -3.25 -15.00
CA SER A 83 13.93 -3.23 -15.21
C SER A 83 14.45 -1.80 -15.44
N SER A 84 13.56 -0.83 -15.66
CA SER A 84 13.89 0.57 -15.88
C SER A 84 13.73 1.42 -14.60
N PRO A 85 14.75 2.22 -14.21
CA PRO A 85 14.68 3.07 -13.02
C PRO A 85 13.80 4.33 -13.21
N VAL A 86 13.22 4.54 -14.40
CA VAL A 86 12.80 5.87 -14.86
C VAL A 86 11.41 6.29 -14.38
N ILE A 87 10.57 5.37 -13.91
CA ILE A 87 9.14 5.66 -13.74
C ILE A 87 8.75 5.94 -12.29
N GLY A 88 8.41 7.19 -11.95
CA GLY A 88 7.87 7.56 -10.63
C GLY A 88 6.35 7.31 -10.52
N PHE A 89 5.90 6.66 -9.45
CA PHE A 89 4.48 6.30 -9.24
C PHE A 89 3.78 7.11 -8.14
N ALA A 90 4.44 8.14 -7.60
CA ALA A 90 3.90 8.93 -6.51
C ALA A 90 2.58 9.61 -6.90
N GLY A 91 1.57 9.52 -6.03
CA GLY A 91 0.28 10.21 -6.19
C GLY A 91 -0.72 9.55 -7.14
N GLN A 92 -0.46 8.35 -7.65
CA GLN A 92 -1.39 7.66 -8.55
C GLN A 92 -2.52 6.93 -7.81
N ALA A 93 -2.31 6.52 -6.57
CA ALA A 93 -3.34 6.02 -5.65
C ALA A 93 -3.21 6.69 -4.28
N VAL A 94 -4.30 6.70 -3.52
CA VAL A 94 -4.40 7.36 -2.20
C VAL A 94 -4.19 6.36 -1.06
N TRP A 95 -4.70 5.13 -1.23
CA TRP A 95 -4.75 4.06 -0.23
C TRP A 95 -4.00 2.79 -0.64
N ALA A 96 -3.60 2.68 -1.91
CA ALA A 96 -2.79 1.57 -2.41
C ALA A 96 -1.30 1.97 -2.46
N THR A 97 -0.44 1.07 -2.00
CA THR A 97 1.02 1.21 -2.07
C THR A 97 1.54 0.48 -3.30
N ALA A 98 2.25 1.20 -4.17
CA ALA A 98 3.02 0.58 -5.24
C ALA A 98 4.37 0.08 -4.67
N VAL A 99 4.62 -1.22 -4.74
CA VAL A 99 5.85 -1.87 -4.29
C VAL A 99 6.69 -2.20 -5.53
N ARG A 100 7.84 -1.55 -5.67
CA ARG A 100 8.78 -1.87 -6.76
C ARG A 100 9.57 -3.12 -6.41
N CYS A 101 9.68 -4.04 -7.36
CA CYS A 101 10.48 -5.25 -7.27
C CYS A 101 11.52 -5.26 -8.40
N SER A 102 12.75 -5.67 -8.10
CA SER A 102 13.84 -5.80 -9.07
C SER A 102 13.73 -7.06 -9.94
N GLY A 103 12.84 -8.00 -9.59
CA GLY A 103 12.56 -9.21 -10.37
C GLY A 103 11.47 -10.08 -9.75
N GLU A 104 11.05 -11.11 -10.49
CA GLU A 104 9.94 -11.99 -10.10
C GLU A 104 10.15 -12.69 -8.75
N HIS A 105 11.38 -13.10 -8.44
CA HIS A 105 11.72 -13.76 -7.17
C HIS A 105 11.42 -12.91 -5.92
N GLU A 106 11.54 -11.59 -6.04
CA GLU A 106 11.26 -10.67 -4.94
C GLU A 106 9.75 -10.54 -4.68
N ILE A 107 8.93 -10.69 -5.74
CA ILE A 107 7.48 -10.77 -5.61
C ILE A 107 7.11 -12.02 -4.82
N PHE A 108 7.66 -13.19 -5.17
CA PHE A 108 7.33 -14.43 -4.46
C PHE A 108 7.72 -14.36 -2.97
N THR A 109 8.78 -13.62 -2.63
CA THR A 109 9.17 -13.41 -1.24
C THR A 109 8.15 -12.54 -0.50
N HIS A 110 7.75 -11.40 -1.08
CA HIS A 110 6.71 -10.53 -0.52
C HIS A 110 5.31 -11.16 -0.52
N CYS A 111 5.00 -11.98 -1.52
CA CYS A 111 3.70 -12.61 -1.70
C CYS A 111 3.56 -13.95 -0.98
N SER A 112 4.67 -14.60 -0.58
CA SER A 112 4.62 -15.78 0.30
C SER A 112 3.89 -15.49 1.61
N VAL A 113 3.95 -14.23 2.06
CA VAL A 113 3.25 -13.71 3.24
C VAL A 113 1.72 -13.65 3.02
N TYR A 114 1.26 -13.57 1.78
CA TYR A 114 -0.17 -13.55 1.42
C TYR A 114 -0.78 -14.95 1.28
N LEU A 115 0.03 -15.98 1.00
CA LEU A 115 -0.39 -17.37 0.79
C LEU A 115 -0.42 -18.22 2.08
N SER A 116 -0.02 -17.64 3.21
CA SER A 116 -0.02 -18.26 4.55
C SER A 116 -1.18 -17.77 5.39
#